data_AF-A0A4D6M3W0-F1
#
_entry.id   AF-A0A4D6M3W0-F1
#
_cell.length_a   1.000
_cell.length_b   1.000
_cell.length_c   1.000
_cell.angle_alpha   90.00
_cell.angle_beta   90.00
_cell.angle_gamma   90.00
#
_symmetry.space_group_name_H-M   'P 1'
#
loop_
_entity.id
_entity.type
_entity.pdbx_description
1 polymer ?
#
loop_
_entity_poly.entity_id
_entity_poly.type
_entity_poly.pdbx_seq_one_letter_code
_entity_poly.pdbx_strand_id
1 'polypeptide(L)'
;MSDTDYKLTKLLGLRPSIKRYMMYQQGCFVGGTVLCLAKDMAENNKSACVFIVYSEITTVTFHDPSSKGAIDGQLREVGLTFHLLKDVPGLILKNIEKAVVEAFQPLGISYYNSIFWVAHLGGPAILDHVEAKLSMNPHKMEATSHVLSKYSNMSSACPLRSVTL
;
A
#
# COMPACT_ATOMS: atom_id res chain seq x y z
N MET A 1 19.87 5.91 -11.25
CA MET A 1 18.68 5.20 -10.74
C MET A 1 17.44 5.45 -11.61
N SER A 2 17.58 5.46 -12.94
CA SER A 2 16.50 5.51 -13.96
C SER A 2 16.43 4.20 -14.76
N ASP A 3 16.91 3.13 -14.14
CA ASP A 3 17.36 1.94 -14.86
C ASP A 3 16.36 0.78 -14.73
N THR A 4 15.57 0.76 -13.65
CA THR A 4 14.59 -0.31 -13.40
C THR A 4 13.39 -0.20 -14.34
N ASP A 5 12.81 0.98 -14.47
CA ASP A 5 11.69 1.25 -15.39
C ASP A 5 12.13 1.09 -16.86
N TYR A 6 13.36 1.51 -17.17
CA TYR A 6 13.96 1.31 -18.50
C TYR A 6 14.21 -0.17 -18.82
N LYS A 7 14.81 -0.93 -17.89
CA LYS A 7 15.02 -2.38 -18.04
C LYS A 7 13.69 -3.12 -18.17
N LEU A 8 12.69 -2.77 -17.38
CA LEU A 8 11.35 -3.34 -17.47
C LEU A 8 10.71 -3.06 -18.84
N THR A 9 10.81 -1.82 -19.32
CA THR A 9 10.33 -1.42 -20.66
C THR A 9 10.97 -2.28 -21.76
N LYS A 10 12.28 -2.52 -21.67
CA LYS A 10 13.00 -3.40 -22.60
C LYS A 10 12.56 -4.86 -22.48
N LEU A 11 12.45 -5.39 -21.27
CA LEU A 11 12.05 -6.79 -21.02
C LEU A 11 10.64 -7.09 -21.53
N LEU A 12 9.71 -6.14 -21.39
CA LEU A 12 8.33 -6.27 -21.82
C LEU A 12 8.11 -5.85 -23.28
N GLY A 13 9.14 -5.43 -24.01
CA GLY A 13 9.03 -5.00 -25.40
C GLY A 13 8.13 -3.78 -25.62
N LEU A 14 8.03 -2.90 -24.62
CA LEU A 14 7.18 -1.71 -24.68
C LEU A 14 7.80 -0.64 -25.61
N ARG A 15 6.94 0.22 -26.18
CA ARG A 15 7.39 1.31 -27.07
C ARG A 15 8.35 2.26 -26.34
N PRO A 16 9.46 2.70 -26.95
CA PRO A 16 10.37 3.65 -26.30
C PRO A 16 9.75 4.99 -25.90
N SER A 17 8.64 5.37 -26.55
CA SER A 17 7.91 6.60 -26.30
C SER A 17 6.92 6.53 -25.14
N ILE A 18 6.84 5.42 -24.39
CA ILE A 18 5.94 5.34 -23.23
C ILE A 18 6.33 6.39 -22.18
N LYS A 19 5.32 7.04 -21.60
CA LYS A 19 5.52 7.93 -20.45
C LYS A 19 5.76 7.06 -19.22
N ARG A 20 6.86 7.31 -18.50
CA ARG A 20 7.29 6.49 -17.34
C ARG A 20 7.34 7.39 -16.12
N TYR A 21 6.77 6.91 -15.02
CA TYR A 21 6.77 7.58 -13.72
C TYR A 21 7.23 6.56 -12.69
N MET A 22 8.36 6.85 -12.04
CA MET A 22 8.99 5.94 -11.10
C MET A 22 8.97 6.53 -9.69
N MET A 23 8.49 5.75 -8.73
CA MET A 23 8.44 6.11 -7.32
C MET A 23 9.33 5.15 -6.53
N TYR A 24 10.38 5.67 -5.88
CA TYR A 24 11.29 4.88 -5.04
C TYR A 24 11.11 5.23 -3.57
N GLN A 25 11.26 4.22 -2.69
CA GLN A 25 11.35 4.38 -1.23
C GLN A 25 10.15 5.11 -0.58
N GLN A 26 8.97 5.01 -1.17
CA GLN A 26 7.76 5.61 -0.62
C GLN A 26 7.11 4.75 0.48
N GLY A 27 7.58 3.51 0.65
CA GLY A 27 7.08 2.60 1.67
C GLY A 27 5.63 2.18 1.44
N CYS A 28 5.02 1.67 2.50
CA CYS A 28 3.77 0.92 2.49
C CYS A 28 2.52 1.63 1.90
N PHE A 29 2.45 2.96 1.91
CA PHE A 29 1.27 3.71 1.47
C PHE A 29 1.23 3.99 -0.04
N VAL A 30 2.33 3.77 -0.75
CA VAL A 30 2.46 4.11 -2.18
C VAL A 30 1.47 3.33 -3.06
N GLY A 31 0.96 2.20 -2.57
CA GLY A 31 -0.13 1.45 -3.22
C GLY A 31 -1.36 2.31 -3.52
N GLY A 32 -1.77 3.16 -2.58
CA GLY A 32 -2.88 4.10 -2.80
C GLY A 32 -2.48 5.27 -3.70
N THR A 33 -1.29 5.83 -3.48
CA THR A 33 -0.78 6.98 -4.25
C THR A 33 -0.68 6.69 -5.75
N VAL A 34 -0.21 5.50 -6.12
CA VAL A 34 -0.06 5.12 -7.53
C VAL A 34 -1.42 4.91 -8.20
N LEU A 35 -2.45 4.46 -7.47
CA LEU A 35 -3.81 4.39 -7.99
C LEU A 35 -4.39 5.79 -8.25
N CYS A 36 -4.20 6.74 -7.33
CA CYS A 36 -4.60 8.13 -7.55
C CYS A 36 -3.90 8.73 -8.77
N LEU A 37 -2.59 8.52 -8.89
CA LEU A 37 -1.83 9.00 -10.05
C LEU A 37 -2.30 8.34 -11.36
N ALA A 38 -2.55 7.04 -11.34
CA ALA A 38 -3.04 6.32 -12.51
C ALA A 38 -4.43 6.78 -12.95
N LYS A 39 -5.32 7.08 -11.99
CA LYS A 39 -6.63 7.69 -12.25
C LYS A 39 -6.46 9.01 -12.99
N ASP A 40 -5.66 9.93 -12.46
CA ASP A 40 -5.43 11.23 -13.08
C ASP A 40 -4.86 11.08 -14.50
N MET A 41 -3.93 10.13 -14.72
CA MET A 41 -3.38 9.87 -16.04
C MET A 41 -4.42 9.32 -17.02
N ALA A 42 -5.24 8.37 -16.59
CA ALA A 42 -6.27 7.76 -17.42
C ALA A 42 -7.38 8.75 -17.79
N GLU A 43 -7.83 9.58 -16.83
CA GLU A 43 -8.90 10.55 -17.04
C GLU A 43 -8.46 11.72 -17.93
N ASN A 44 -7.21 12.16 -17.82
CA ASN A 44 -6.69 13.30 -18.60
C ASN A 44 -6.15 12.91 -19.99
N ASN A 45 -6.00 11.62 -20.31
CA ASN A 45 -5.46 11.18 -21.59
C ASN A 45 -6.40 10.15 -22.25
N LYS A 46 -7.16 10.59 -23.26
CA LYS A 46 -8.08 9.71 -24.01
C LYS A 46 -7.34 8.49 -24.57
N SER A 47 -7.93 7.31 -24.38
CA SER A 47 -7.38 6.01 -24.81
C SER A 47 -6.06 5.61 -24.15
N ALA A 48 -5.63 6.29 -23.08
CA ALA A 48 -4.47 5.87 -22.32
C ALA A 48 -4.76 4.57 -21.55
N CYS A 49 -3.84 3.62 -21.66
CA CYS A 49 -3.79 2.45 -20.79
C CYS A 49 -2.61 2.64 -19.83
N VAL A 50 -2.90 2.67 -18.53
CA VAL A 50 -1.87 2.83 -17.49
C VAL A 50 -1.50 1.45 -16.97
N PHE A 51 -0.22 1.09 -17.13
CA PHE A 51 0.33 -0.15 -16.59
C PHE A 51 1.08 0.16 -15.29
N ILE A 52 0.66 -0.46 -14.19
CA ILE A 52 1.22 -0.26 -12.86
C ILE A 52 2.01 -1.50 -12.47
N VAL A 53 3.25 -1.31 -12.00
CA VAL A 53 4.10 -2.40 -11.50
C VAL A 53 4.62 -2.06 -10.13
N TYR A 54 4.38 -2.94 -9.17
CA TYR A 54 4.99 -2.92 -7.84
C TYR A 54 6.09 -3.99 -7.79
N SER A 55 7.27 -3.61 -7.32
CA SER A 55 8.37 -4.54 -7.07
C SER A 55 8.94 -4.21 -5.70
N GLU A 56 8.79 -5.15 -4.77
CA GLU A 56 9.24 -5.01 -3.39
C GLU A 56 10.29 -6.08 -3.12
N ILE A 57 11.43 -5.68 -2.56
CA ILE A 57 12.55 -6.56 -2.27
C ILE A 57 12.96 -6.36 -0.81
N THR A 58 12.87 -7.42 0.00
CA THR A 58 13.16 -7.40 1.44
C THR A 58 14.64 -7.55 1.77
N THR A 59 15.50 -7.84 0.79
CA THR A 59 16.95 -8.01 1.01
C THR A 59 17.60 -6.74 1.56
N VAL A 60 17.08 -5.57 1.20
CA VAL A 60 17.59 -4.28 1.67
C VAL A 60 17.30 -4.10 3.16
N THR A 61 16.28 -4.77 3.72
CA THR A 61 15.84 -4.58 5.11
C THR A 61 16.21 -5.74 6.02
N PHE A 62 16.90 -6.75 5.48
CA PHE A 62 17.37 -7.90 6.24
C PHE A 62 18.57 -7.52 7.10
N HIS A 63 18.40 -7.56 8.42
CA HIS A 63 19.44 -7.20 9.39
C HIS A 63 19.34 -8.07 10.65
N ASP A 64 20.42 -8.12 11.42
CA ASP A 64 20.49 -8.84 12.68
C ASP A 64 19.50 -8.25 13.72
N PRO A 65 18.71 -9.07 14.45
CA PRO A 65 17.67 -8.58 15.37
C PRO A 65 18.15 -7.67 16.51
N SER A 66 19.47 -7.51 16.72
CA SER A 66 20.04 -6.74 17.82
C SER A 66 20.18 -5.22 17.54
N SER A 67 19.98 -4.74 16.29
CA SER A 67 20.16 -3.32 15.96
C SER A 67 18.87 -2.48 16.20
N LYS A 68 18.94 -1.45 17.06
CA LYS A 68 17.78 -0.65 17.56
C LYS A 68 17.55 0.72 16.87
N GLY A 69 16.30 1.22 16.94
CA GLY A 69 15.84 2.61 16.64
C GLY A 69 14.32 2.69 16.36
N ALA A 70 13.68 3.87 16.16
CA ALA A 70 12.22 4.05 16.41
C ALA A 70 11.17 4.54 15.32
N ILE A 71 11.47 4.94 14.07
CA ILE A 71 10.85 4.71 12.70
C ILE A 71 11.53 5.77 11.90
N ASP A 72 12.55 5.36 11.16
CA ASP A 72 13.20 6.23 10.21
C ASP A 72 13.71 5.33 9.09
N GLY A 73 13.31 5.63 7.85
CA GLY A 73 13.75 4.88 6.68
C GLY A 73 15.15 5.32 6.30
N GLN A 74 16.16 4.98 7.10
CA GLN A 74 17.54 5.34 6.81
C GLN A 74 18.19 4.25 6.00
N LEU A 75 18.58 4.57 4.76
CA LEU A 75 19.53 3.76 4.01
C LEU A 75 20.91 3.93 4.66
N ARG A 76 21.38 2.89 5.36
CA ARG A 76 22.72 2.82 5.95
C ARG A 76 23.55 1.77 5.22
N GLU A 77 24.86 1.70 5.48
CA GLU A 77 25.74 0.66 4.93
C GLU A 77 25.25 -0.78 5.26
N VAL A 78 24.44 -0.93 6.31
CA VAL A 78 23.84 -2.20 6.76
C VAL A 78 22.43 -2.47 6.20
N GLY A 79 21.93 -1.64 5.27
CA GLY A 79 20.58 -1.76 4.69
C GLY A 79 19.60 -0.68 5.16
N LEU A 80 18.33 -0.82 4.74
CA LEU A 80 17.18 0.00 5.13
C LEU A 80 16.64 -0.51 6.46
N THR A 81 16.86 0.23 7.53
CA THR A 81 16.32 -0.13 8.85
C THR A 81 14.91 0.45 9.01
N PHE A 82 13.97 -0.37 9.47
CA PHE A 82 12.67 0.09 9.96
C PHE A 82 12.61 -0.12 11.46
N HIS A 83 11.83 0.70 12.11
CA HIS A 83 12.06 0.94 13.52
C HIS A 83 10.69 1.27 14.10
N LEU A 84 9.76 0.41 14.55
CA LEU A 84 8.38 0.92 14.80
C LEU A 84 8.19 1.78 16.08
N LEU A 85 7.59 2.98 15.95
CA LEU A 85 7.08 3.80 17.05
C LEU A 85 5.92 3.01 17.64
N LYS A 86 5.97 2.73 18.94
CA LYS A 86 5.02 1.85 19.63
C LYS A 86 3.55 2.31 19.51
N ASP A 87 3.31 3.58 19.17
CA ASP A 87 1.98 4.20 19.16
C ASP A 87 1.36 4.41 17.77
N VAL A 88 1.98 3.89 16.70
CA VAL A 88 1.39 3.97 15.34
C VAL A 88 -0.02 3.36 15.27
N PRO A 89 -0.29 2.17 15.84
CA PRO A 89 -1.65 1.64 15.86
C PRO A 89 -2.65 2.55 16.56
N GLY A 90 -2.26 3.17 17.69
CA GLY A 90 -3.11 4.09 18.44
C GLY A 90 -3.48 5.34 17.64
N LEU A 91 -2.51 5.92 16.92
CA LEU A 91 -2.73 7.08 16.06
C LEU A 91 -3.66 6.76 14.87
N ILE A 92 -3.53 5.58 14.26
CA ILE A 92 -4.41 5.16 13.17
C ILE A 92 -5.85 5.03 13.70
N LEU A 93 -6.05 4.31 14.80
CA LEU A 93 -7.37 4.06 15.37
C LEU A 93 -8.08 5.31 15.86
N LYS A 94 -7.32 6.31 16.33
CA LYS A 94 -7.87 7.61 16.74
C LYS A 94 -8.44 8.40 15.57
N ASN A 95 -7.89 8.25 14.37
CA ASN A 95 -8.20 9.11 13.22
C ASN A 95 -8.99 8.40 12.11
N ILE A 96 -9.04 7.06 12.10
CA ILE A 96 -9.63 6.28 11.00
C ILE A 96 -11.11 6.61 10.75
N GLU A 97 -11.90 6.76 11.81
CA GLU A 97 -13.34 7.05 11.70
C GLU A 97 -13.57 8.40 11.02
N LYS A 98 -12.83 9.43 11.44
CA LYS A 98 -12.88 10.75 10.81
C LYS A 98 -12.47 10.68 9.33
N ALA A 99 -11.36 10.00 9.02
CA ALA A 99 -10.87 9.86 7.66
C ALA A 99 -11.89 9.15 6.74
N VAL A 100 -12.54 8.10 7.24
CA VAL A 100 -13.57 7.35 6.52
C VAL A 100 -14.83 8.21 6.31
N VAL A 101 -15.29 8.92 7.34
CA VAL A 101 -16.44 9.84 7.21
C VAL A 101 -16.15 10.92 6.17
N GLU A 102 -15.00 11.58 6.25
CA GLU A 102 -14.63 12.64 5.29
C GLU A 102 -14.50 12.12 3.85
N ALA A 103 -14.01 10.89 3.67
CA ALA A 103 -13.88 10.28 2.34
C ALA A 103 -15.24 9.88 1.72
N PHE A 104 -16.18 9.39 2.53
CA PHE A 104 -17.44 8.82 2.04
C PHE A 104 -18.64 9.78 2.13
N GLN A 105 -18.56 10.83 2.94
CA GLN A 105 -19.62 11.84 3.06
C GLN A 105 -19.96 12.51 1.71
N PRO A 106 -19.01 12.87 0.83
CA PRO A 106 -19.32 13.40 -0.51
C PRO A 106 -20.04 12.39 -1.42
N LEU A 107 -19.92 11.10 -1.12
CA LEU A 107 -20.54 10.01 -1.88
C LEU A 107 -21.90 9.59 -1.30
N GLY A 108 -22.33 10.17 -0.18
CA GLY A 108 -23.56 9.80 0.52
C GLY A 108 -23.53 8.41 1.15
N ILE A 109 -22.34 7.83 1.36
CA ILE A 109 -22.18 6.49 1.93
C ILE A 109 -22.01 6.61 3.46
N SER A 110 -22.99 6.09 4.21
CA SER A 110 -22.96 6.05 5.67
C SER A 110 -22.91 4.63 6.25
N TYR A 111 -23.20 3.61 5.43
CA TYR A 111 -23.19 2.20 5.84
C TYR A 111 -21.98 1.46 5.25
N TYR A 112 -20.91 1.30 6.04
CA TYR A 112 -19.63 0.76 5.55
C TYR A 112 -19.66 -0.71 5.13
N ASN A 113 -20.67 -1.47 5.56
CA ASN A 113 -20.83 -2.85 5.16
C ASN A 113 -21.36 -3.01 3.73
N SER A 114 -21.90 -1.96 3.08
CA SER A 114 -22.34 -2.03 1.68
C SER A 114 -21.21 -1.94 0.66
N ILE A 115 -20.00 -1.55 1.07
CA ILE A 115 -18.84 -1.36 0.18
C ILE A 115 -17.75 -2.38 0.47
N PHE A 116 -17.00 -2.81 -0.53
CA PHE A 116 -15.83 -3.68 -0.30
C PHE A 116 -14.67 -2.89 0.31
N TRP A 117 -13.83 -3.56 1.08
CA TRP A 117 -12.69 -2.95 1.75
C TRP A 117 -11.38 -3.61 1.36
N VAL A 118 -10.38 -2.76 1.16
CA VAL A 118 -9.00 -3.16 0.88
C VAL A 118 -8.12 -2.30 1.75
N ALA A 119 -7.38 -2.93 2.66
CA ALA A 119 -6.49 -2.21 3.56
C ALA A 119 -5.04 -2.64 3.34
N HIS A 120 -4.12 -1.67 3.29
CA HIS A 120 -2.71 -1.97 3.47
C HIS A 120 -2.44 -2.00 4.97
N LEU A 121 -2.12 -3.17 5.55
CA LEU A 121 -1.84 -3.25 6.98
C LEU A 121 -0.64 -4.14 7.27
N GLY A 122 0.31 -3.60 8.03
CA GLY A 122 1.57 -4.26 8.39
C GLY A 122 1.45 -5.35 9.46
N GLY A 123 0.24 -5.73 9.88
CA GLY A 123 0.01 -6.81 10.85
C GLY A 123 -1.47 -7.04 11.19
N PRO A 124 -1.83 -8.23 11.71
CA PRO A 124 -3.22 -8.66 11.91
C PRO A 124 -3.95 -7.86 12.99
N ALA A 125 -3.25 -7.47 14.06
CA ALA A 125 -3.87 -6.76 15.18
C ALA A 125 -4.58 -5.47 14.77
N ILE A 126 -4.05 -4.71 13.80
CA ILE A 126 -4.68 -3.44 13.38
C ILE A 126 -5.99 -3.72 12.64
N LEU A 127 -6.10 -4.85 11.94
CA LEU A 127 -7.29 -5.22 11.20
C LEU A 127 -8.49 -5.41 12.13
N ASP A 128 -8.30 -6.20 13.18
CA ASP A 128 -9.33 -6.48 14.19
C ASP A 128 -9.84 -5.18 14.84
N HIS A 129 -8.93 -4.26 15.13
CA HIS A 129 -9.30 -2.98 15.74
C HIS A 129 -10.05 -2.06 14.76
N VAL A 130 -9.68 -2.04 13.48
CA VAL A 130 -10.39 -1.25 12.47
C VAL A 130 -11.79 -1.82 12.21
N GLU A 131 -11.92 -3.15 12.10
CA GLU A 131 -13.21 -3.82 11.95
C GLU A 131 -14.14 -3.51 13.13
N ALA A 132 -13.63 -3.65 14.36
CA ALA A 132 -14.39 -3.35 15.56
C ALA A 132 -14.79 -1.86 15.62
N LYS A 133 -13.85 -0.94 15.31
CA LYS A 133 -14.08 0.51 15.39
C LYS A 133 -15.12 0.99 14.38
N LEU A 134 -15.11 0.42 13.16
CA LEU A 134 -16.03 0.78 12.09
C LEU A 134 -17.28 -0.11 12.03
N SER A 135 -17.48 -0.99 13.04
CA SER A 135 -18.62 -1.91 13.13
C SER A 135 -18.81 -2.75 11.86
N MET A 136 -17.71 -3.26 11.32
CA MET A 136 -17.71 -4.08 10.11
C MET A 136 -18.06 -5.54 10.40
N ASN A 137 -18.63 -6.21 9.41
CA ASN A 137 -18.83 -7.65 9.46
C ASN A 137 -17.46 -8.37 9.36
N PRO A 138 -17.28 -9.54 10.00
CA PRO A 138 -16.00 -10.28 10.04
C PRO A 138 -15.41 -10.68 8.68
N HIS A 139 -16.21 -10.63 7.61
CA HIS A 139 -15.77 -10.98 6.26
C HIS A 139 -15.34 -9.77 5.42
N LYS A 140 -15.53 -8.53 5.93
CA LYS A 140 -15.23 -7.33 5.14
C LYS A 140 -13.76 -7.20 4.80
N MET A 141 -12.88 -7.73 5.64
CA MET A 141 -11.44 -7.70 5.41
C MET A 141 -10.84 -9.05 5.01
N GLU A 142 -11.66 -10.05 4.69
CA GLU A 142 -11.20 -11.42 4.42
C GLU A 142 -10.16 -11.48 3.29
N ALA A 143 -10.35 -10.70 2.22
CA ALA A 143 -9.37 -10.59 1.13
C ALA A 143 -8.00 -10.09 1.65
N THR A 144 -7.99 -9.09 2.53
CA THR A 144 -6.77 -8.56 3.14
C THR A 144 -6.13 -9.57 4.10
N SER A 145 -6.92 -10.24 4.93
CA SER A 145 -6.46 -11.33 5.81
C SER A 145 -5.86 -12.49 5.04
N HIS A 146 -6.47 -12.88 3.91
CA HIS A 146 -5.98 -13.94 3.05
C HIS A 146 -4.60 -13.61 2.46
N VAL A 147 -4.42 -12.37 1.98
CA VAL A 147 -3.12 -11.91 1.47
C VAL A 147 -2.06 -11.93 2.57
N LEU A 148 -2.39 -11.41 3.76
CA LEU A 148 -1.46 -11.40 4.89
C LEU A 148 -1.07 -12.82 5.34
N SER A 149 -2.02 -13.74 5.38
CA SER A 149 -1.78 -15.14 5.75
C SER A 149 -0.90 -15.87 4.73
N LYS A 150 -1.14 -15.67 3.43
CA LYS A 150 -0.39 -16.38 2.37
C LYS A 150 0.96 -15.77 2.02
N TYR A 151 1.07 -14.45 2.10
CA TYR A 151 2.22 -13.73 1.54
C TYR A 151 2.95 -12.86 2.57
N SER A 152 2.47 -12.81 3.82
CA SER A 152 2.97 -11.88 4.84
C SER A 152 2.86 -10.42 4.37
N ASN A 153 3.54 -9.50 5.05
CA ASN A 153 3.56 -8.09 4.67
C ASN A 153 4.44 -7.87 3.43
N MET A 154 3.82 -7.79 2.25
CA MET A 154 4.46 -7.42 0.97
C MET A 154 4.56 -5.90 0.74
N SER A 155 4.54 -5.08 1.80
CA SER A 155 4.60 -3.63 1.70
C SER A 155 3.57 -3.07 0.69
N SER A 156 3.96 -2.19 -0.23
CA SER A 156 3.04 -1.48 -1.12
C SER A 156 2.17 -2.35 -2.02
N ALA A 157 2.54 -3.60 -2.24
CA ALA A 157 1.81 -4.53 -3.11
C ALA A 157 0.58 -5.17 -2.44
N CYS A 158 0.45 -5.13 -1.10
CA CYS A 158 -0.65 -5.80 -0.39
C CYS A 158 -2.05 -5.38 -0.89
N PRO A 159 -2.37 -4.08 -1.05
CA PRO A 159 -3.70 -3.65 -1.54
C PRO A 159 -4.02 -4.16 -2.93
N LEU A 160 -3.05 -4.12 -3.85
CA LEU A 160 -3.26 -4.58 -5.23
C LEU A 160 -3.51 -6.09 -5.28
N ARG A 161 -2.83 -6.86 -4.42
CA ARG A 161 -3.07 -8.29 -4.34
C ARG A 161 -4.47 -8.61 -3.79
N SER A 162 -4.98 -7.83 -2.84
CA SER A 162 -6.32 -8.04 -2.28
C SER A 162 -7.45 -7.76 -3.28
N VAL A 163 -7.27 -6.85 -4.24
CA VAL A 163 -8.28 -6.56 -5.29
C VAL A 163 -8.27 -7.53 -6.47
N THR A 164 -7.31 -8.46 -6.51
CA THR A 164 -7.16 -9.45 -7.60
C THR A 164 -7.47 -10.89 -7.17
N LEU A 165 -8.02 -11.06 -5.97
CA LEU A 165 -8.59 -12.32 -5.45
C LEU A 165 -10.06 -12.43 -5.84
#